data_AF-A0A936HZ90-F1
#
_entry.id   AF-A0A936HZ90-F1
#
_cell.length_a   1.000
_cell.length_b   1.000
_cell.length_c   1.000
_cell.angle_alpha   90.00
_cell.angle_beta   90.00
_cell.angle_gamma   90.00
#
_symmetry.space_group_name_H-M   'P 1'
#
loop_
_entity.id
_entity.type
_entity.pdbx_description
1 polymer ?
#
loop_
_entity_poly.entity_id
_entity_poly.type
_entity_poly.pdbx_seq_one_letter_code
_entity_poly.pdbx_strand_id
1 'polypeptide(L)'
;MRRSNRLFTGVFALLAFLSMAAQAAAPAIVEVVQAPAWLDRGGLTQPLAAGMELKSGDVVRTGPGARAYLMLAEGSRVKLGESARFSLHTRSLQPEKSFRGALDVLAGAFRFTTGKLKKALARDVAIRVGTATIGIRGTDVWGKTDKDGDLVALLEGSIEITRAGQATGMTEPLTYFDAPTGQQAAVKPLDPEVFKKLARQTEILAGDGAAGVRGKWRILAGSADSEAGALAIYDQAREAGFAARIRPQAVDGGGWTYDVVLGGYASATEAEVAAARLKAATELTPRVAN
;
A
#
# COMPACT_ATOMS: atom_id res chain seq x y z
N MET A 1 -27.92 -37.71 60.65
CA MET A 1 -27.11 -36.57 60.20
C MET A 1 -26.56 -36.87 58.81
N ARG A 2 -27.01 -36.17 57.77
CA ARG A 2 -26.54 -36.29 56.39
C ARG A 2 -26.41 -34.86 55.84
N ARG A 3 -25.19 -34.39 55.58
CA ARG A 3 -24.92 -33.10 54.92
C ARG A 3 -23.86 -33.28 53.82
N SER A 4 -24.00 -32.40 52.83
CA SER A 4 -23.40 -32.34 51.50
C SER A 4 -21.87 -32.23 51.44
N ASN A 5 -21.30 -32.62 50.30
CA ASN A 5 -20.63 -31.70 49.35
C ASN A 5 -19.80 -32.49 48.35
N ARG A 6 -20.26 -32.60 47.09
CA ARG A 6 -19.38 -32.67 45.91
C ARG A 6 -20.03 -31.93 44.72
N LEU A 7 -20.46 -30.68 44.97
CA LEU A 7 -20.56 -29.65 43.93
C LEU A 7 -19.14 -29.12 43.68
N PHE A 8 -18.32 -29.78 42.84
CA PHE A 8 -17.03 -29.17 42.45
C PHE A 8 -16.54 -29.54 41.05
N THR A 9 -17.35 -30.25 40.26
CA THR A 9 -16.98 -30.71 38.90
C THR A 9 -17.78 -30.03 37.78
N GLY A 10 -18.49 -28.95 38.07
CA GLY A 10 -19.33 -28.23 37.08
C GLY A 10 -18.80 -26.87 36.62
N VAL A 11 -17.81 -26.28 37.31
CA VAL A 11 -17.46 -24.86 37.13
C VAL A 11 -16.23 -24.65 36.22
N PHE A 12 -15.43 -25.68 35.95
CA PHE A 12 -14.22 -25.54 35.12
C PHE A 12 -14.44 -25.69 33.61
N ALA A 13 -15.60 -26.20 33.18
CA ALA A 13 -15.90 -26.41 31.76
C ALA A 13 -16.63 -25.23 31.08
N LEU A 14 -17.09 -24.23 31.85
CA LEU A 14 -17.87 -23.10 31.30
C LEU A 14 -17.05 -21.84 30.98
N LEU A 15 -15.75 -21.81 31.34
CA LEU A 15 -14.87 -20.65 31.13
C LEU A 15 -13.97 -20.74 29.88
N ALA A 16 -13.99 -21.86 29.15
CA ALA A 16 -13.13 -22.04 27.96
C ALA A 16 -13.76 -21.56 26.63
N PHE A 17 -15.00 -21.04 26.64
CA PHE A 17 -15.77 -20.74 25.42
C PHE A 17 -15.87 -19.25 25.03
N LEU A 18 -15.14 -18.33 25.69
CA LEU A 18 -15.34 -16.88 25.53
C LEU A 18 -14.13 -16.08 25.01
N SER A 19 -13.15 -16.73 24.38
CA SER A 19 -12.03 -16.02 23.74
C SER A 19 -11.93 -16.32 22.25
N MET A 20 -13.06 -16.24 21.55
CA MET A 20 -13.02 -15.94 20.12
C MET A 20 -12.77 -14.43 20.00
N ALA A 21 -11.53 -14.02 20.18
CA ALA A 21 -11.10 -12.66 19.87
C ALA A 21 -11.45 -12.45 18.40
N ALA A 22 -12.45 -11.60 18.12
CA ALA A 22 -12.74 -11.18 16.76
C ALA A 22 -11.48 -10.52 16.22
N GLN A 23 -10.77 -11.21 15.32
CA GLN A 23 -9.61 -10.66 14.65
C GLN A 23 -10.13 -9.48 13.82
N ALA A 24 -9.88 -8.25 14.29
CA ALA A 24 -10.29 -7.06 13.57
C ALA A 24 -9.63 -7.10 12.18
N ALA A 25 -10.44 -6.91 11.13
CA ALA A 25 -9.92 -6.91 9.76
C ALA A 25 -8.85 -5.84 9.60
N ALA A 26 -7.79 -6.13 8.82
CA ALA A 26 -6.77 -5.15 8.53
C ALA A 26 -7.38 -3.91 7.86
N PRO A 27 -7.03 -2.69 8.30
CA PRO A 27 -7.52 -1.45 7.70
C PRO A 27 -7.28 -1.33 6.20
N ALA A 28 -6.16 -1.85 5.70
CA ALA A 28 -5.87 -1.96 4.29
C ALA A 28 -4.91 -3.11 3.99
N ILE A 29 -4.86 -3.55 2.74
CA ILE A 29 -3.96 -4.59 2.23
C ILE A 29 -3.25 -4.06 0.98
N VAL A 30 -1.96 -4.35 0.84
CA VAL A 30 -1.19 -4.06 -0.38
C VAL A 30 -1.55 -5.07 -1.47
N GLU A 31 -2.15 -4.64 -2.58
CA GLU A 31 -2.53 -5.53 -3.70
C GLU A 31 -1.33 -5.82 -4.62
N VAL A 32 -0.61 -4.77 -5.00
CA VAL A 32 0.45 -4.80 -6.03
C VAL A 32 1.55 -3.79 -5.66
N VAL A 33 2.81 -4.16 -5.90
CA VAL A 33 3.96 -3.28 -5.70
C VAL A 33 4.87 -3.31 -6.94
N GLN A 34 5.10 -2.15 -7.52
CA GLN A 34 6.19 -1.89 -8.45
C GLN A 34 7.31 -1.25 -7.65
N ALA A 35 8.32 -2.04 -7.28
CA ALA A 35 9.46 -1.61 -6.45
C ALA A 35 10.35 -0.57 -7.16
N PRO A 36 11.13 0.24 -6.42
CA PRO A 36 11.37 0.17 -4.96
C PRO A 36 10.28 0.83 -4.10
N ALA A 37 9.89 0.19 -2.99
CA ALA A 37 8.92 0.72 -2.05
C ALA A 37 9.16 0.22 -0.62
N TRP A 38 8.77 1.01 0.38
CA TRP A 38 8.97 0.73 1.79
C TRP A 38 7.70 0.96 2.61
N LEU A 39 7.64 0.29 3.75
CA LEU A 39 6.72 0.50 4.85
C LEU A 39 7.52 0.89 6.09
N ASP A 40 7.21 2.06 6.66
CA ASP A 40 7.70 2.47 7.97
C ASP A 40 6.62 2.17 9.02
N ARG A 41 6.96 1.37 10.03
CA ARG A 41 6.06 0.97 11.12
C ARG A 41 6.82 0.94 12.43
N GLY A 42 6.37 1.73 13.42
CA GLY A 42 6.97 1.72 14.77
C GLY A 42 8.47 2.04 14.79
N GLY A 43 8.92 2.90 13.87
CA GLY A 43 10.35 3.26 13.73
C GLY A 43 11.19 2.28 12.91
N LEU A 44 10.61 1.17 12.44
CA LEU A 44 11.29 0.22 11.57
C LEU A 44 10.86 0.41 10.12
N THR A 45 11.84 0.43 9.22
CA THR A 45 11.63 0.45 7.77
C THR A 45 11.83 -0.96 7.21
N GLN A 46 10.90 -1.42 6.38
CA GLN A 46 11.00 -2.67 5.64
C GLN A 46 10.47 -2.49 4.22
N PRO A 47 10.86 -3.33 3.24
CA PRO A 47 10.26 -3.30 1.92
C PRO A 47 8.75 -3.50 1.97
N LEU A 48 8.05 -2.78 1.11
CA LEU A 48 6.63 -3.01 0.86
C LEU A 48 6.47 -4.24 -0.04
N ALA A 49 5.58 -5.15 0.32
CA ALA A 49 5.29 -6.35 -0.46
C ALA A 49 3.78 -6.53 -0.65
N ALA A 50 3.39 -7.09 -1.79
CA ALA A 50 2.01 -7.49 -2.02
C ALA A 50 1.55 -8.52 -0.96
N GLY A 51 0.32 -8.37 -0.49
CA GLY A 51 -0.28 -9.17 0.58
C GLY A 51 0.02 -8.66 2.00
N MET A 52 0.87 -7.64 2.17
CA MET A 52 1.06 -7.03 3.49
C MET A 52 -0.19 -6.31 3.95
N GLU A 53 -0.58 -6.57 5.19
CA GLU A 53 -1.60 -5.81 5.90
C GLU A 53 -1.02 -4.51 6.44
N LEU A 54 -1.71 -3.40 6.17
CA LEU A 54 -1.41 -2.09 6.71
C LEU A 54 -2.25 -1.83 7.96
N LYS A 55 -1.63 -1.17 8.95
CA LYS A 55 -2.19 -0.81 10.24
C LYS A 55 -2.31 0.71 10.36
N SER A 56 -3.11 1.16 11.31
CA SER A 56 -3.16 2.59 11.67
C SER A 56 -1.77 3.05 12.14
N GLY A 57 -1.29 4.17 11.61
CA GLY A 57 0.04 4.73 11.89
C GLY A 57 1.15 4.27 10.93
N ASP A 58 0.84 3.38 9.98
CA ASP A 58 1.80 3.00 8.94
C ASP A 58 2.07 4.14 7.96
N VAL A 59 3.29 4.19 7.45
CA VAL A 59 3.68 5.07 6.35
C VAL A 59 4.23 4.25 5.19
N VAL A 60 3.60 4.34 4.03
CA VAL A 60 4.06 3.75 2.78
C VAL A 60 4.86 4.79 1.99
N ARG A 61 6.04 4.39 1.52
CA ARG A 61 6.89 5.20 0.64
C ARG A 61 7.15 4.47 -0.67
N THR A 62 6.99 5.16 -1.80
CA THR A 62 7.44 4.67 -3.11
C THR A 62 8.68 5.46 -3.54
N GLY A 63 9.62 4.80 -4.21
CA GLY A 63 10.79 5.45 -4.81
C GLY A 63 10.54 5.98 -6.23
N PRO A 64 11.61 6.40 -6.93
CA PRO A 64 11.53 6.82 -8.33
C PRO A 64 10.97 5.70 -9.23
N GLY A 65 10.01 6.04 -10.10
CA GLY A 65 9.39 5.07 -11.02
C GLY A 65 8.61 3.92 -10.36
N ALA A 66 8.48 3.92 -9.03
CA ALA A 66 7.72 2.92 -8.28
C ALA A 66 6.26 3.31 -8.12
N ARG A 67 5.41 2.31 -7.89
CA ARG A 67 3.97 2.46 -7.67
C ARG A 67 3.49 1.40 -6.70
N ALA A 68 2.43 1.69 -5.97
CA ALA A 68 1.82 0.72 -5.06
C ALA A 68 0.31 0.84 -5.07
N TYR A 69 -0.39 -0.29 -5.12
CA TYR A 69 -1.85 -0.35 -5.05
C TYR A 69 -2.27 -0.90 -3.69
N LEU A 70 -3.16 -0.20 -3.03
CA LEU A 70 -3.71 -0.53 -1.73
C LEU A 70 -5.22 -0.70 -1.83
N MET A 71 -5.75 -1.72 -1.17
CA MET A 71 -7.18 -1.94 -0.99
C MET A 71 -7.54 -1.65 0.47
N LEU A 72 -8.44 -0.70 0.69
CA LEU A 72 -8.99 -0.42 2.03
C LEU A 72 -10.02 -1.49 2.42
N ALA A 73 -10.21 -1.72 3.71
CA ALA A 73 -11.17 -2.71 4.23
C ALA A 73 -12.63 -2.49 3.76
N GLU A 74 -13.01 -1.25 3.47
CA GLU A 74 -14.33 -0.90 2.93
C GLU A 74 -14.44 -1.07 1.40
N GLY A 75 -13.33 -1.33 0.70
CA GLY A 75 -13.28 -1.70 -0.71
C GLY A 75 -12.89 -0.58 -1.67
N SER A 76 -12.56 0.63 -1.18
CA SER A 76 -11.90 1.63 -2.02
C SER A 76 -10.45 1.28 -2.27
N ARG A 77 -9.93 1.77 -3.40
CA ARG A 77 -8.54 1.58 -3.80
C ARG A 77 -7.78 2.88 -3.72
N VAL A 78 -6.56 2.80 -3.22
CA VAL A 78 -5.56 3.87 -3.25
C VAL A 78 -4.43 3.42 -4.16
N LYS A 79 -4.18 4.14 -5.24
CA LYS A 79 -3.01 3.96 -6.08
C LYS A 79 -2.00 5.05 -5.74
N LEU A 80 -0.77 4.66 -5.41
CA LEU A 80 0.34 5.56 -5.15
C LEU A 80 1.24 5.59 -6.38
N GLY A 81 1.60 6.79 -6.82
CA GLY A 81 2.58 7.04 -7.86
C GLY A 81 4.01 6.96 -7.34
N GLU A 82 4.95 7.49 -8.12
CA GLU A 82 6.36 7.57 -7.73
C GLU A 82 6.61 8.60 -6.63
N SER A 83 7.69 8.39 -5.88
CA SER A 83 8.17 9.31 -4.84
C SER A 83 7.08 9.73 -3.85
N ALA A 84 6.11 8.84 -3.61
CA ALA A 84 4.96 9.11 -2.78
C ALA A 84 5.27 8.82 -1.32
N ARG A 85 4.65 9.62 -0.42
CA ARG A 85 4.65 9.37 1.02
C ARG A 85 3.22 9.41 1.51
N PHE A 86 2.69 8.24 1.87
CA PHE A 86 1.31 8.02 2.25
C PHE A 86 1.23 7.49 3.68
N SER A 87 0.38 8.06 4.52
CA SER A 87 0.10 7.52 5.85
C SER A 87 -1.37 7.16 6.02
N LEU A 88 -1.59 6.04 6.71
CA LEU A 88 -2.92 5.52 7.01
C LEU A 88 -3.24 5.73 8.49
N HIS A 89 -4.25 6.53 8.77
CA HIS A 89 -4.79 6.68 10.12
C HIS A 89 -6.25 6.25 10.14
N THR A 90 -6.58 5.22 10.92
CA THR A 90 -7.96 4.78 11.12
C THR A 90 -8.33 4.79 12.59
N ARG A 91 -9.60 5.14 12.88
CA ARG A 91 -10.22 5.04 14.21
C ARG A 91 -11.30 3.95 14.25
N SER A 92 -11.36 3.11 13.23
CA SER A 92 -12.43 2.12 13.06
C SER A 92 -12.19 0.88 13.91
N LEU A 93 -13.14 0.54 14.79
CA LEU A 93 -13.12 -0.71 15.55
C LEU A 93 -13.46 -1.93 14.68
N GLN A 94 -14.30 -1.72 13.65
CA GLN A 94 -14.74 -2.73 12.66
C GLN A 94 -14.66 -2.09 11.26
N PRO A 95 -13.46 -1.99 10.66
CA PRO A 95 -13.22 -1.23 9.44
C PRO A 95 -13.99 -1.78 8.22
N GLU A 96 -14.46 -3.02 8.27
CA GLU A 96 -15.30 -3.65 7.26
C GLU A 96 -16.78 -3.21 7.32
N LYS A 97 -17.25 -2.68 8.46
CA LYS A 97 -18.64 -2.24 8.72
C LYS A 97 -18.82 -0.72 8.84
N SER A 98 -17.81 -0.02 9.36
CA SER A 98 -17.78 1.43 9.37
C SER A 98 -16.34 1.86 9.27
N PHE A 99 -16.00 2.49 8.15
CA PHE A 99 -14.67 3.01 7.93
C PHE A 99 -14.67 4.51 8.17
N ARG A 100 -13.98 4.90 9.25
CA ARG A 100 -13.57 6.27 9.53
C ARG A 100 -12.06 6.34 9.53
N GLY A 101 -11.53 7.00 8.52
CA GLY A 101 -10.08 7.08 8.30
C GLY A 101 -9.67 8.41 7.71
N ALA A 102 -8.47 8.84 8.10
CA ALA A 102 -7.71 9.89 7.44
C ALA A 102 -6.61 9.23 6.61
N LEU A 103 -6.57 9.58 5.33
CA LEU A 103 -5.52 9.20 4.41
C LEU A 103 -4.65 10.42 4.16
N ASP A 104 -3.40 10.37 4.60
CA ASP A 104 -2.50 11.52 4.50
C ASP A 104 -1.51 11.28 3.36
N VAL A 105 -1.62 12.06 2.29
CA VAL A 105 -0.65 12.11 1.20
C VAL A 105 0.25 13.32 1.44
N LEU A 106 1.49 13.05 1.82
CA LEU A 106 2.48 14.06 2.18
C LEU A 106 3.36 14.47 1.00
N ALA A 107 3.47 13.59 0.01
CA ALA A 107 4.23 13.81 -1.22
C ALA A 107 3.74 12.84 -2.30
N GLY A 108 3.92 13.24 -3.57
CA GLY A 108 3.71 12.40 -4.74
C GLY A 108 2.27 12.32 -5.20
N ALA A 109 2.08 11.63 -6.33
CA ALA A 109 0.77 11.44 -6.94
C ALA A 109 0.01 10.28 -6.29
N PHE A 110 -1.31 10.39 -6.24
CA PHE A 110 -2.20 9.32 -5.81
C PHE A 110 -3.51 9.34 -6.61
N ARG A 111 -4.19 8.19 -6.64
CA ARG A 111 -5.58 8.08 -7.08
C ARG A 111 -6.38 7.36 -6.03
N PHE A 112 -7.50 7.93 -5.65
CA PHE A 112 -8.47 7.29 -4.77
C PHE A 112 -9.72 6.99 -5.59
N THR A 113 -10.14 5.73 -5.61
CA THR A 113 -11.36 5.31 -6.31
C THR A 113 -12.26 4.57 -5.34
N THR A 114 -13.49 5.07 -5.23
CA THR A 114 -14.48 4.51 -4.32
C THR A 114 -14.99 3.14 -4.80
N GLY A 115 -14.98 2.13 -3.92
CA GLY A 115 -15.52 0.80 -4.25
C GLY A 115 -17.03 0.81 -4.58
N LYS A 116 -17.41 0.25 -5.74
CA LYS A 116 -18.83 0.14 -6.19
C LYS A 116 -19.65 -0.88 -5.40
N LEU A 117 -19.00 -1.89 -4.81
CA LEU A 117 -19.65 -3.06 -4.18
C LEU A 117 -20.29 -2.77 -2.81
N LYS A 118 -20.01 -1.61 -2.21
CA LYS A 118 -20.38 -1.29 -0.81
C LYS A 118 -21.02 0.09 -0.69
N LYS A 119 -21.82 0.52 -1.68
CA LYS A 119 -22.51 1.84 -1.67
C LYS A 119 -23.39 2.08 -0.43
N ALA A 120 -23.85 1.03 0.24
CA ALA A 120 -24.70 1.09 1.43
C ALA A 120 -23.94 1.22 2.76
N LEU A 121 -22.60 1.12 2.77
CA LEU A 121 -21.82 1.28 4.00
C LEU A 121 -21.64 2.76 4.34
N ALA A 122 -21.90 3.10 5.61
CA ALA A 122 -21.56 4.42 6.14
C ALA A 122 -20.04 4.56 6.21
N ARG A 123 -19.48 5.36 5.30
CA ARG A 123 -18.06 5.66 5.20
C ARG A 123 -17.82 7.15 5.35
N ASP A 124 -16.80 7.47 6.11
CA ASP A 124 -16.32 8.83 6.34
C ASP A 124 -14.81 8.81 6.11
N VAL A 125 -14.42 9.12 4.86
CA VAL A 125 -13.02 9.13 4.43
C VAL A 125 -12.64 10.58 4.19
N ALA A 126 -11.70 11.05 4.99
CA ALA A 126 -11.01 12.31 4.76
C ALA A 126 -9.65 12.00 4.12
N ILE A 127 -9.33 12.65 3.00
CA ILE A 127 -8.01 12.58 2.39
C ILE A 127 -7.32 13.91 2.60
N ARG A 128 -6.20 13.94 3.30
CA ARG A 128 -5.37 15.13 3.45
C ARG A 128 -4.27 15.08 2.39
N VAL A 129 -4.19 16.13 1.59
CA VAL A 129 -3.21 16.27 0.50
C VAL A 129 -2.48 17.58 0.75
N GLY A 130 -1.24 17.49 1.23
CA GLY A 130 -0.47 18.67 1.63
C GLY A 130 -1.24 19.55 2.63
N THR A 131 -1.69 20.72 2.16
CA THR A 131 -2.44 21.71 2.97
C THR A 131 -3.96 21.59 2.88
N ALA A 132 -4.47 20.74 1.98
CA ALA A 132 -5.88 20.58 1.69
C ALA A 132 -6.46 19.33 2.36
N THR A 133 -7.71 19.40 2.83
CA THR A 133 -8.50 18.25 3.29
C THR A 133 -9.67 18.03 2.33
N ILE A 134 -9.80 16.81 1.83
CA ILE A 134 -10.80 16.41 0.84
C ILE A 134 -11.81 15.49 1.53
N GLY A 135 -13.06 15.94 1.62
CA GLY A 135 -14.20 15.10 1.98
C GLY A 135 -14.66 14.30 0.77
N ILE A 136 -14.67 12.97 0.89
CA ILE A 136 -15.00 12.07 -0.23
C ILE A 136 -16.41 11.49 -0.10
N ARG A 137 -17.23 11.68 -1.13
CA ARG A 137 -18.54 11.04 -1.25
C ARG A 137 -18.73 10.36 -2.60
N GLY A 138 -18.35 9.10 -2.71
CA GLY A 138 -18.61 8.29 -3.90
C GLY A 138 -17.88 8.79 -5.13
N THR A 139 -16.56 8.93 -5.04
CA THR A 139 -15.76 9.59 -6.07
C THR A 139 -14.64 8.74 -6.65
N ASP A 140 -14.16 9.20 -7.79
CA ASP A 140 -12.86 8.87 -8.35
C ASP A 140 -12.06 10.17 -8.45
N VAL A 141 -10.97 10.27 -7.70
CA VAL A 141 -10.14 11.46 -7.62
C VAL A 141 -8.69 11.11 -7.83
N TRP A 142 -7.99 11.97 -8.55
CA TRP A 142 -6.55 11.95 -8.65
C TRP A 142 -6.01 13.17 -7.90
N GLY A 143 -4.88 13.04 -7.23
CA GLY A 143 -4.23 14.20 -6.63
C GLY A 143 -2.73 14.05 -6.56
N LYS A 144 -2.05 15.17 -6.32
CA LYS A 144 -0.61 15.24 -6.08
C LYS A 144 -0.31 16.40 -5.16
N THR A 145 0.65 16.19 -4.28
CA THR A 145 1.26 17.27 -3.51
C THR A 145 2.77 17.17 -3.63
N ASP A 146 3.41 18.32 -3.86
CA ASP A 146 4.85 18.47 -3.89
C ASP A 146 5.22 19.91 -3.46
N LYS A 147 6.48 20.30 -3.66
CA LYS A 147 6.96 21.65 -3.30
C LYS A 147 6.24 22.78 -4.06
N ASP A 148 5.71 22.50 -5.25
CA ASP A 148 5.10 23.49 -6.15
C ASP A 148 3.63 23.74 -5.79
N GLY A 149 2.99 22.79 -5.11
CA GLY A 149 1.67 22.96 -4.50
C GLY A 149 0.84 21.69 -4.49
N ASP A 150 -0.46 21.88 -4.27
CA ASP A 150 -1.45 20.82 -4.21
C ASP A 150 -2.31 20.84 -5.49
N LEU A 151 -2.48 19.69 -6.15
CA LEU A 151 -3.37 19.51 -7.28
C LEU A 151 -4.35 18.37 -7.01
N VAL A 152 -5.64 18.60 -7.20
CA VAL A 152 -6.69 17.58 -7.01
C VAL A 152 -7.65 17.60 -8.18
N ALA A 153 -7.69 16.53 -8.97
CA ALA A 153 -8.61 16.34 -10.08
C ALA A 153 -9.80 15.46 -9.68
N LEU A 154 -11.02 15.95 -9.96
CA LEU A 154 -12.26 15.21 -9.83
C LEU A 154 -12.57 14.51 -11.16
N LEU A 155 -12.63 13.17 -11.14
CA LEU A 155 -12.90 12.37 -12.34
C LEU A 155 -14.36 11.88 -12.38
N GLU A 156 -14.91 11.53 -11.22
CA GLU A 156 -16.31 11.12 -11.06
C GLU A 156 -16.79 11.47 -9.64
N GLY A 157 -18.07 11.82 -9.49
CA GLY A 157 -18.72 12.06 -8.20
C GLY A 157 -18.63 13.51 -7.73
N SER A 158 -18.52 13.74 -6.43
CA SER A 158 -18.34 15.07 -5.85
C SER A 158 -17.43 15.07 -4.61
N ILE A 159 -16.65 16.13 -4.48
CA ILE A 159 -15.77 16.35 -3.33
C ILE A 159 -15.95 17.74 -2.74
N GLU A 160 -15.59 17.88 -1.48
CA GLU A 160 -15.40 19.17 -0.83
C GLU A 160 -13.94 19.29 -0.42
N ILE A 161 -13.26 20.34 -0.87
CA ILE A 161 -11.87 20.62 -0.54
C ILE A 161 -11.83 21.80 0.42
N THR A 162 -11.25 21.59 1.60
CA THR A 162 -10.98 22.65 2.58
C THR A 162 -9.49 22.97 2.60
N ARG A 163 -9.13 24.24 2.34
CA ARG A 163 -7.76 24.76 2.43
C ARG A 163 -7.79 26.11 3.15
N ALA A 164 -6.93 26.30 4.15
CA ALA A 164 -6.85 27.54 4.93
C ALA A 164 -8.22 28.04 5.46
N GLY A 165 -9.09 27.11 5.87
CA GLY A 165 -10.45 27.41 6.37
C GLY A 165 -11.49 27.73 5.30
N GLN A 166 -11.12 27.78 4.02
CA GLN A 166 -12.04 27.97 2.90
C GLN A 166 -12.44 26.63 2.30
N ALA A 167 -13.74 26.37 2.24
CA ALA A 167 -14.31 25.19 1.59
C ALA A 167 -14.65 25.49 0.13
N THR A 168 -14.26 24.59 -0.77
CA THR A 168 -14.55 24.62 -2.20
C THR A 168 -15.22 23.30 -2.59
N GLY A 169 -16.48 23.35 -2.98
CA GLY A 169 -17.19 22.20 -3.52
C GLY A 169 -16.86 21.98 -4.99
N MET A 170 -16.58 20.73 -5.37
CA MET A 170 -16.41 20.33 -6.77
C MET A 170 -17.40 19.22 -7.09
N THR A 171 -18.30 19.48 -8.05
CA THR A 171 -19.33 18.54 -8.50
C THR A 171 -19.28 18.29 -10.00
N GLU A 172 -18.52 19.09 -10.74
CA GLU A 172 -18.34 18.95 -12.18
C GLU A 172 -17.15 18.01 -12.44
N PRO A 173 -17.36 16.84 -13.07
CA PRO A 173 -16.29 15.94 -13.45
C PRO A 173 -15.31 16.59 -14.43
N LEU A 174 -14.09 16.05 -14.50
CA LEU A 174 -13.03 16.58 -15.36
C LEU A 174 -12.73 18.05 -15.05
N THR A 175 -12.69 18.37 -13.75
CA THR A 175 -12.15 19.62 -13.24
C THR A 175 -11.04 19.32 -12.25
N TYR A 176 -10.13 20.27 -12.05
CA TYR A 176 -9.10 20.15 -11.03
C TYR A 176 -8.97 21.43 -10.21
N PHE A 177 -8.78 21.24 -8.91
CA PHE A 177 -8.36 22.25 -7.96
C PHE A 177 -6.84 22.38 -8.04
N ASP A 178 -6.39 23.58 -8.40
CA ASP A 178 -4.99 23.97 -8.50
C ASP A 178 -4.66 24.93 -7.37
N ALA A 179 -3.78 24.53 -6.46
CA ALA A 179 -3.37 25.33 -5.31
C ALA A 179 -1.84 25.42 -5.23
N PRO A 180 -1.22 26.29 -6.06
CA PRO A 180 0.21 26.51 -6.01
C PRO A 180 0.67 27.08 -4.66
N THR A 181 1.90 26.77 -4.29
CA THR A 181 2.53 27.28 -3.06
C THR A 181 2.57 28.82 -3.10
N GLY A 182 2.03 29.45 -2.05
CA GLY A 182 1.99 30.91 -1.93
C GLY A 182 0.96 31.63 -2.82
N GLN A 183 0.11 30.89 -3.55
CA GLN A 183 -0.91 31.47 -4.42
C GLN A 183 -2.33 31.06 -4.02
N GLN A 184 -3.31 31.83 -4.51
CA GLN A 184 -4.72 31.51 -4.35
C GLN A 184 -5.08 30.29 -5.20
N ALA A 185 -5.90 29.41 -4.64
CA ALA A 185 -6.36 28.24 -5.34
C ALA A 185 -7.45 28.58 -6.35
N ALA A 186 -7.54 27.81 -7.43
CA ALA A 186 -8.59 27.95 -8.44
C ALA A 186 -9.04 26.58 -8.95
N VAL A 187 -10.32 26.47 -9.31
CA VAL A 187 -10.85 25.30 -10.00
C VAL A 187 -10.80 25.56 -11.51
N LYS A 188 -10.25 24.60 -12.27
CA LYS A 188 -10.02 24.72 -13.71
C LYS A 188 -10.55 23.47 -14.43
N PRO A 189 -10.99 23.58 -15.70
CA PRO A 189 -11.30 22.40 -16.52
C PRO A 189 -10.06 21.54 -16.73
N LEU A 190 -10.23 20.21 -16.69
CA LEU A 190 -9.16 19.24 -16.93
C LEU A 190 -9.17 18.79 -18.38
N ASP A 191 -8.16 19.23 -19.12
CA ASP A 191 -7.93 18.80 -20.49
C ASP A 191 -7.66 17.27 -20.57
N PRO A 192 -8.22 16.54 -21.57
CA PRO A 192 -8.03 15.10 -21.69
C PRO A 192 -6.57 14.64 -21.84
N GLU A 193 -5.71 15.40 -22.53
CA GLU A 193 -4.30 15.05 -22.69
C GLU A 193 -3.52 15.28 -21.39
N VAL A 194 -3.88 16.32 -20.63
CA VAL A 194 -3.37 16.50 -19.27
C VAL A 194 -3.82 15.34 -18.39
N PHE A 195 -5.09 14.95 -18.44
CA PHE A 195 -5.61 13.81 -17.67
C PHE A 195 -4.86 12.51 -17.97
N LYS A 196 -4.58 12.20 -19.25
CA LYS A 196 -3.78 11.01 -19.62
C LYS A 196 -2.41 11.00 -18.93
N LYS A 197 -1.74 12.15 -18.87
CA LYS A 197 -0.45 12.30 -18.19
C LYS A 197 -0.59 12.07 -16.68
N LEU A 198 -1.60 12.65 -16.05
CA LEU A 198 -1.87 12.48 -14.61
C LEU A 198 -2.17 11.00 -14.29
N ALA A 199 -3.05 10.37 -15.06
CA ALA A 199 -3.41 8.96 -14.89
C ALA A 199 -2.16 8.06 -14.92
N ARG A 200 -1.23 8.26 -15.87
CA ARG A 200 -0.01 7.46 -15.96
C ARG A 200 0.88 7.56 -14.72
N GLN A 201 0.84 8.65 -13.95
CA GLN A 201 1.64 8.79 -12.73
C GLN A 201 1.26 7.73 -11.68
N THR A 202 0.00 7.28 -11.67
CA THR A 202 -0.52 6.32 -10.68
C THR A 202 -0.83 4.95 -11.26
N GLU A 203 -0.82 4.75 -12.58
CA GLU A 203 -1.14 3.46 -13.21
C GLU A 203 0.10 2.57 -13.41
N ILE A 204 0.00 1.32 -12.97
CA ILE A 204 0.82 0.17 -13.31
C ILE A 204 0.23 -0.50 -14.55
N LEU A 205 1.01 -0.57 -15.63
CA LEU A 205 0.69 -1.23 -16.88
C LEU A 205 1.40 -2.58 -16.99
N ALA A 206 0.97 -3.43 -17.91
CA ALA A 206 1.66 -4.69 -18.18
C ALA A 206 3.10 -4.41 -18.64
N GLY A 207 4.06 -5.12 -18.04
CA GLY A 207 5.49 -4.94 -18.29
C GLY A 207 6.15 -3.85 -17.43
N ASP A 208 5.47 -3.28 -16.44
CA ASP A 208 6.05 -2.25 -15.55
C ASP A 208 6.96 -2.85 -14.45
N GLY A 209 7.02 -4.17 -14.29
CA GLY A 209 7.82 -4.86 -13.28
C GLY A 209 7.14 -4.96 -11.92
N ALA A 210 5.83 -5.20 -11.91
CA ALA A 210 5.03 -5.20 -10.70
C ALA A 210 4.85 -6.61 -10.12
N ALA A 211 4.99 -6.72 -8.80
CA ALA A 211 4.74 -7.93 -8.03
C ALA A 211 3.35 -7.89 -7.37
N GLY A 212 2.62 -8.99 -7.46
CA GLY A 212 1.34 -9.23 -6.79
C GLY A 212 1.33 -10.56 -6.04
N VAL A 213 0.27 -10.83 -5.28
CA VAL A 213 0.19 -12.02 -4.39
C VAL A 213 0.25 -13.35 -5.15
N ARG A 214 -0.22 -13.39 -6.41
CA ARG A 214 -0.41 -14.64 -7.19
C ARG A 214 0.63 -14.89 -8.27
N GLY A 215 1.67 -14.06 -8.37
CA GLY A 215 2.67 -14.23 -9.42
C GLY A 215 3.52 -15.48 -9.18
N LYS A 216 3.73 -16.26 -10.25
CA LYS A 216 4.49 -17.51 -10.21
C LYS A 216 5.98 -17.30 -10.44
N TRP A 217 6.34 -16.24 -11.16
CA TRP A 217 7.72 -15.93 -11.48
C TRP A 217 8.44 -15.28 -10.30
N ARG A 218 9.74 -15.55 -10.23
CA ARG A 218 10.62 -15.06 -9.17
C ARG A 218 11.92 -14.52 -9.77
N ILE A 219 12.62 -13.72 -8.99
CA ILE A 219 13.98 -13.24 -9.28
C ILE A 219 14.89 -13.87 -8.25
N LEU A 220 15.94 -14.53 -8.68
CA LEU A 220 17.06 -14.87 -7.82
C LEU A 220 18.00 -13.67 -7.77
N ALA A 221 18.07 -13.01 -6.62
CA ALA A 221 18.95 -11.88 -6.37
C ALA A 221 20.42 -12.32 -6.22
N GLY A 222 20.64 -13.51 -5.67
CA GLY A 222 21.94 -14.15 -5.52
C GLY A 222 21.85 -15.42 -4.69
N SER A 223 22.95 -16.16 -4.59
CA SER A 223 23.09 -17.37 -3.78
C SER A 223 24.36 -17.27 -2.93
N ALA A 224 24.32 -17.82 -1.72
CA ALA A 224 25.47 -17.92 -0.83
C ALA A 224 25.60 -19.34 -0.25
N ASP A 225 26.81 -19.74 0.12
CA ASP A 225 27.13 -20.99 0.83
C ASP A 225 27.13 -20.83 2.36
N SER A 226 26.86 -19.62 2.84
CA SER A 226 26.83 -19.27 4.25
C SER A 226 25.67 -18.33 4.58
N GLU A 227 25.20 -18.39 5.82
CA GLU A 227 24.14 -17.51 6.32
C GLU A 227 24.55 -16.02 6.28
N ALA A 228 25.81 -15.72 6.59
CA ALA A 228 26.34 -14.36 6.54
C ALA A 228 26.31 -13.78 5.12
N GLY A 229 26.71 -14.56 4.10
CA GLY A 229 26.63 -14.14 2.71
C GLY A 229 25.18 -13.96 2.23
N ALA A 230 24.28 -14.84 2.67
CA ALA A 230 22.85 -14.74 2.35
C ALA A 230 22.22 -13.49 2.96
N LEU A 231 22.57 -13.16 4.21
CA LEU A 231 22.12 -11.95 4.90
C LEU A 231 22.62 -10.69 4.19
N ALA A 232 23.88 -10.66 3.73
CA ALA A 232 24.40 -9.51 2.99
C ALA A 232 23.60 -9.23 1.69
N ILE A 233 23.29 -10.27 0.91
CA ILE A 233 22.46 -10.15 -0.31
C ILE A 233 21.03 -9.71 0.05
N TYR A 234 20.47 -10.30 1.11
CA TYR A 234 19.13 -10.01 1.60
C TYR A 234 18.99 -8.55 2.07
N ASP A 235 19.94 -8.06 2.87
CA ASP A 235 19.95 -6.70 3.38
C ASP A 235 20.09 -5.69 2.25
N GLN A 236 21.01 -5.92 1.29
CA GLN A 236 21.18 -5.04 0.14
C GLN A 236 19.88 -4.88 -0.68
N ALA A 237 19.16 -5.99 -0.94
CA ALA A 237 17.89 -5.93 -1.65
C ALA A 237 16.81 -5.20 -0.83
N ARG A 238 16.76 -5.42 0.49
CA ARG A 238 15.74 -4.83 1.37
C ARG A 238 15.95 -3.35 1.62
N GLU A 239 17.17 -2.94 1.85
CA GLU A 239 17.53 -1.52 1.99
C GLU A 239 17.16 -0.76 0.71
N ALA A 240 17.39 -1.38 -0.46
CA ALA A 240 16.97 -0.86 -1.76
C ALA A 240 15.45 -0.89 -2.02
N GLY A 241 14.63 -1.38 -1.08
CA GLY A 241 13.17 -1.36 -1.19
C GLY A 241 12.57 -2.52 -1.97
N PHE A 242 13.28 -3.65 -2.03
CA PHE A 242 12.81 -4.88 -2.67
C PHE A 242 12.53 -5.98 -1.64
N ALA A 243 11.34 -6.57 -1.72
CA ALA A 243 10.89 -7.60 -0.78
C ALA A 243 11.52 -8.97 -1.08
N ALA A 244 12.74 -9.18 -0.61
CA ALA A 244 13.47 -10.44 -0.71
C ALA A 244 13.14 -11.43 0.42
N ARG A 245 13.42 -12.71 0.18
CA ARG A 245 13.36 -13.82 1.15
C ARG A 245 14.55 -14.74 0.96
N ILE A 246 15.11 -15.26 2.05
CA ILE A 246 16.14 -16.29 2.02
C ILE A 246 15.48 -17.67 1.91
N ARG A 247 15.99 -18.53 1.04
CA ARG A 247 15.57 -19.91 0.82
C ARG A 247 16.77 -20.85 0.95
N PRO A 248 16.94 -21.51 2.11
CA PRO A 248 17.92 -22.57 2.26
C PRO A 248 17.59 -23.76 1.33
N GLN A 249 18.62 -24.34 0.74
CA GLN A 249 18.58 -25.54 -0.10
C GLN A 249 19.67 -26.49 0.37
N ALA A 250 19.33 -27.76 0.60
CA ALA A 250 20.30 -28.78 0.93
C ALA A 250 21.11 -29.15 -0.33
N VAL A 251 22.42 -29.35 -0.16
CA VAL A 251 23.31 -29.79 -1.24
C VAL A 251 23.59 -31.28 -1.09
N ASP A 252 23.64 -32.00 -2.21
CA ASP A 252 24.05 -33.41 -2.24
C ASP A 252 25.47 -33.56 -1.67
N GLY A 253 25.62 -34.45 -0.68
CA GLY A 253 26.87 -34.61 0.06
C GLY A 253 26.94 -33.81 1.38
N GLY A 254 25.87 -33.07 1.72
CA GLY A 254 25.74 -32.34 2.98
C GLY A 254 26.02 -30.85 2.85
N GLY A 255 25.49 -30.06 3.80
CA GLY A 255 25.58 -28.60 3.80
C GLY A 255 24.36 -27.91 3.17
N TRP A 256 24.44 -26.58 3.10
CA TRP A 256 23.35 -25.71 2.65
C TRP A 256 23.86 -24.64 1.68
N THR A 257 23.07 -24.34 0.67
CA THR A 257 23.12 -23.08 -0.08
C THR A 257 21.90 -22.25 0.25
N TYR A 258 22.02 -20.94 0.13
CA TYR A 258 20.99 -19.99 0.52
C TYR A 258 20.69 -19.08 -0.67
N ASP A 259 19.54 -19.31 -1.29
CA ASP A 259 19.04 -18.47 -2.38
C ASP A 259 18.30 -17.27 -1.82
N VAL A 260 18.64 -16.06 -2.25
CA VAL A 260 17.87 -14.86 -1.94
C VAL A 260 16.96 -14.56 -3.12
N VAL A 261 15.64 -14.62 -2.90
CA VAL A 261 14.64 -14.52 -3.97
C VAL A 261 13.61 -13.43 -3.72
N LEU A 262 13.16 -12.78 -4.80
CA LEU A 262 11.99 -11.90 -4.83
C LEU A 262 10.89 -12.63 -5.60
N GLY A 263 9.66 -12.61 -5.12
CA GLY A 263 8.55 -13.35 -5.74
C GLY A 263 7.33 -12.48 -6.04
N GLY A 264 6.37 -13.05 -6.75
CA GLY A 264 5.07 -12.42 -7.01
C GLY A 264 4.92 -11.83 -8.40
N TYR A 265 5.81 -12.14 -9.35
CA TYR A 265 5.72 -11.61 -10.72
C TYR A 265 4.78 -12.45 -11.59
N ALA A 266 3.91 -11.77 -12.34
CA ALA A 266 2.88 -12.44 -13.15
C ALA A 266 3.44 -13.13 -14.39
N SER A 267 4.56 -12.64 -14.93
CA SER A 267 5.23 -13.16 -16.12
C SER A 267 6.75 -13.02 -16.01
N ALA A 268 7.49 -13.66 -16.92
CA ALA A 268 8.93 -13.47 -17.07
C ALA A 268 9.27 -12.00 -17.32
N THR A 269 8.52 -11.31 -18.20
CA THR A 269 8.73 -9.89 -18.51
C THR A 269 8.60 -8.98 -17.28
N GLU A 270 7.62 -9.23 -16.41
CA GLU A 270 7.51 -8.49 -15.14
C GLU A 270 8.74 -8.73 -14.25
N ALA A 271 9.19 -9.98 -14.16
CA ALA A 271 10.38 -10.32 -13.38
C ALA A 271 11.67 -9.73 -13.98
N GLU A 272 11.82 -9.67 -15.31
CA GLU A 272 12.97 -9.09 -16.00
C GLU A 272 13.09 -7.59 -15.74
N VAL A 273 11.97 -6.86 -15.85
CA VAL A 273 11.94 -5.42 -15.59
C VAL A 273 12.26 -5.12 -14.12
N ALA A 274 11.71 -5.90 -13.20
CA ALA A 274 12.03 -5.77 -11.78
C ALA A 274 13.48 -6.16 -11.46
N ALA A 275 14.05 -7.17 -12.12
CA ALA A 275 15.45 -7.56 -11.97
C ALA A 275 16.39 -6.45 -12.46
N ALA A 276 16.07 -5.80 -13.59
CA ALA A 276 16.83 -4.66 -14.08
C ALA A 276 16.82 -3.49 -13.09
N ARG A 277 15.68 -3.22 -12.43
CA ARG A 277 15.57 -2.21 -11.37
C ARG A 277 16.37 -2.57 -10.13
N LEU A 278 16.33 -3.84 -9.70
CA LEU A 278 17.12 -4.32 -8.58
C LEU A 278 18.61 -4.16 -8.86
N LYS A 279 19.06 -4.56 -10.06
CA LYS A 279 20.45 -4.38 -10.51
C LYS A 279 20.86 -2.90 -10.58
N ALA A 280 19.97 -2.00 -10.95
CA ALA A 280 20.27 -0.57 -10.99
C ALA A 280 20.37 0.06 -9.59
N ALA A 281 19.70 -0.53 -8.59
CA ALA A 281 19.65 -0.02 -7.22
C ALA A 281 20.64 -0.69 -6.26
N THR A 282 21.35 -1.73 -6.70
CA THR A 282 22.22 -2.57 -5.86
C THR A 282 23.45 -3.06 -6.65
N GLU A 283 24.38 -3.74 -5.99
CA GLU A 283 25.50 -4.41 -6.67
C GLU A 283 25.17 -5.86 -7.07
N LEU A 284 23.91 -6.27 -6.91
CA LEU A 284 23.46 -7.64 -7.16
C LEU A 284 23.39 -7.94 -8.67
N THR A 285 23.54 -9.21 -9.01
CA THR A 285 23.39 -9.72 -10.39
C THR A 285 22.17 -10.62 -10.50
N PRO A 286 20.95 -10.05 -10.47
CA PRO A 286 19.73 -10.83 -10.42
C PRO A 286 19.46 -11.58 -11.73
N ARG A 287 18.84 -12.76 -11.62
CA ARG A 287 18.35 -13.55 -12.75
C ARG A 287 16.90 -13.98 -12.55
N VAL A 288 16.14 -14.06 -13.63
CA VAL A 288 14.75 -14.52 -13.59
C VAL A 288 14.71 -16.04 -13.48
N ALA A 289 13.79 -16.54 -12.65
CA ALA A 289 13.50 -17.95 -12.47
C ALA A 289 11.99 -18.19 -12.41
N ASN A 290 11.56 -19.40 -12.75
CA ASN A 290 10.17 -19.85 -12.63
C ASN A 290 9.97 -20.58 -11.30
#